data_AF-A0A930BC25-F1
#
_entry.id   AF-A0A930BC25-F1
#
_cell.length_a   1.000
_cell.length_b   1.000
_cell.length_c   1.000
_cell.angle_alpha   90.00
_cell.angle_beta   90.00
_cell.angle_gamma   90.00
#
_symmetry.space_group_name_H-M   'P 1'
#
loop_
_entity.id
_entity.type
_entity.pdbx_description
1 polymer ?
#
loop_
_entity_poly.entity_id
_entity_poly.type
_entity_poly.pdbx_seq_one_letter_code
_entity_poly.pdbx_strand_id
1 'polypeptide(L)'
;MELYVIIVGYFIGMLIWSRKNIIFNNIIFGTNNKIKGLRVGFSALIPASILVYILFSGNNILRLLFGLLIIIVGQIFIWIMFNEERKLILNTIKVQKLGYEVENHFRQMLRKKQTDTLIGIVGIGVIVFMGVLVILFHE
;
A
#
# COMPACT_ATOMS: atom_id res chain seq x y z
N MET A 1 -16.64 12.56 -22.29
CA MET A 1 -17.38 12.23 -21.04
C MET A 1 -16.81 11.00 -20.32
N GLU A 2 -16.33 9.98 -21.03
CA GLU A 2 -15.92 8.70 -20.44
C GLU A 2 -14.73 8.78 -19.47
N LEU A 3 -13.66 9.49 -19.83
CA LEU A 3 -12.46 9.62 -18.98
C LEU A 3 -12.77 10.30 -17.62
N TYR A 4 -13.63 11.31 -17.61
CA TYR A 4 -14.04 12.01 -16.39
C TYR A 4 -14.82 11.09 -15.45
N VAL A 5 -15.73 10.27 -16.00
CA VAL A 5 -16.50 9.29 -15.22
C VAL A 5 -15.57 8.26 -14.57
N ILE A 6 -14.55 7.80 -15.30
CA ILE A 6 -13.54 6.87 -14.77
C ILE A 6 -12.76 7.51 -13.62
N ILE A 7 -12.30 8.75 -13.79
CA ILE A 7 -11.54 9.48 -12.75
C ILE A 7 -12.40 9.70 -11.50
N VAL A 8 -13.64 10.17 -11.67
CA VAL A 8 -14.56 10.40 -10.54
C VAL A 8 -14.91 9.07 -9.84
N GLY A 9 -15.22 8.02 -10.61
CA GLY A 9 -15.50 6.69 -10.07
C GLY A 9 -14.32 6.13 -9.27
N TYR A 10 -13.11 6.35 -9.77
CA TYR A 10 -11.88 5.99 -9.07
C TYR A 10 -11.75 6.71 -7.72
N PHE A 11 -11.90 8.04 -7.68
CA PHE A 11 -11.84 8.81 -6.43
C PHE A 11 -12.92 8.38 -5.42
N ILE A 12 -14.15 8.14 -5.88
CA ILE A 12 -15.23 7.66 -5.02
C ILE A 12 -14.91 6.27 -4.44
N GLY A 13 -14.45 5.34 -5.29
CA GLY A 13 -14.04 4.00 -4.87
C GLY A 13 -12.95 4.03 -3.79
N MET A 14 -12.00 4.95 -3.92
CA MET A 14 -10.93 5.15 -2.94
C MET A 14 -11.42 5.71 -1.60
N LEU A 15 -12.31 6.69 -1.63
CA LEU A 15 -12.92 7.24 -0.41
C LEU A 15 -13.72 6.16 0.34
N ILE A 16 -14.45 5.30 -0.39
CA ILE A 16 -15.18 4.18 0.20
C ILE A 16 -14.19 3.17 0.81
N TRP A 17 -13.15 2.77 0.06
CA TRP A 17 -12.17 1.80 0.52
C TRP A 17 -11.40 2.26 1.76
N SER A 18 -11.00 3.54 1.81
CA SER A 18 -10.32 4.12 2.98
C SER A 18 -11.10 3.89 4.29
N ARG A 19 -12.44 3.95 4.22
CA ARG A 19 -13.32 3.82 5.39
C ARG A 19 -13.69 2.38 5.75
N LYS A 20 -13.39 1.39 4.89
CA LYS A 20 -13.75 -0.01 5.14
C LYS A 20 -13.03 -0.56 6.38
N ASN A 21 -13.72 -1.43 7.10
CA ASN A 21 -13.13 -2.18 8.19
C ASN A 21 -12.03 -3.12 7.70
N ILE A 22 -11.13 -3.49 8.61
CA ILE A 22 -10.04 -4.42 8.32
C ILE A 22 -10.60 -5.82 8.48
N ILE A 23 -10.46 -6.66 7.45
CA ILE A 23 -10.89 -8.06 7.49
C ILE A 23 -9.63 -8.91 7.60
N PHE A 24 -9.55 -9.72 8.65
CA PHE A 24 -8.44 -10.64 8.87
C PHE A 24 -8.96 -11.98 9.35
N ASN A 25 -8.72 -13.04 8.57
CA ASN A 25 -9.17 -14.41 8.86
C ASN A 25 -10.68 -14.49 9.18
N ASN A 26 -11.52 -13.91 8.31
CA ASN A 26 -12.99 -13.76 8.49
C ASN A 26 -13.46 -12.95 9.70
N ILE A 27 -12.55 -12.29 10.43
CA ILE A 27 -12.90 -11.41 11.55
C ILE A 27 -12.79 -9.95 11.13
N ILE A 28 -13.78 -9.15 11.52
CA ILE A 28 -13.88 -7.73 11.17
C ILE A 28 -13.34 -6.90 12.34
N PHE A 29 -12.32 -6.09 12.05
CA PHE A 29 -11.73 -5.13 12.98
C PHE A 29 -12.09 -3.71 12.56
N GLY A 30 -12.53 -2.90 13.53
CA GLY A 30 -12.81 -1.47 13.29
C GLY A 30 -11.55 -0.72 12.83
N THR A 31 -11.66 0.09 11.79
CA THR A 31 -10.54 0.94 11.33
C THR A 31 -10.41 2.21 12.19
N ASN A 32 -9.18 2.70 12.36
CA ASN A 32 -8.91 3.96 13.06
C ASN A 32 -8.60 5.11 12.07
N ASN A 33 -8.57 6.36 12.57
CA ASN A 33 -8.31 7.52 11.71
C ASN A 33 -6.91 7.51 11.07
N LYS A 34 -5.93 6.87 11.73
CA LYS A 34 -4.56 6.75 11.22
C LYS A 34 -4.49 5.86 9.98
N ILE A 35 -5.17 4.71 9.99
CA ILE A 35 -5.26 3.77 8.86
C ILE A 35 -6.08 4.38 7.72
N LYS A 36 -7.19 5.06 8.03
CA LYS A 36 -7.96 5.81 7.02
C LYS A 36 -7.08 6.84 6.29
N GLY A 37 -6.30 7.62 7.04
CA GLY A 37 -5.36 8.60 6.49
C GLY A 37 -4.28 7.97 5.62
N LEU A 38 -3.68 6.86 6.08
CA LEU A 38 -2.69 6.11 5.30
C LEU A 38 -3.27 5.57 3.98
N ARG A 39 -4.50 5.05 3.99
CA ARG A 39 -5.19 4.58 2.77
C ARG A 39 -5.45 5.71 1.78
N VAL A 40 -5.84 6.90 2.26
CA VAL A 40 -6.00 8.09 1.40
C VAL A 40 -4.65 8.53 0.82
N GLY A 41 -3.60 8.57 1.65
CA GLY A 41 -2.26 8.93 1.18
C GLY A 41 -1.73 7.96 0.12
N PHE A 42 -1.85 6.66 0.35
CA PHE A 42 -1.48 5.63 -0.62
C PHE A 42 -2.28 5.76 -1.93
N SER A 43 -3.59 6.03 -1.79
CA SER A 43 -4.49 6.22 -2.93
C SER A 43 -4.10 7.39 -3.84
N ALA A 44 -3.51 8.44 -3.26
CA ALA A 44 -3.05 9.62 -4.01
C ALA A 44 -1.79 9.36 -4.86
N LEU A 45 -1.08 8.24 -4.66
CA LEU A 45 0.12 7.92 -5.43
C LEU A 45 -0.17 7.65 -6.91
N ILE A 46 -1.33 7.08 -7.22
CA ILE A 46 -1.74 6.78 -8.60
C ILE A 46 -2.00 8.08 -9.39
N PRO A 47 -2.83 9.04 -8.94
CA PRO A 47 -2.96 10.32 -9.64
C PRO A 47 -1.63 11.09 -9.67
N ALA A 48 -0.79 10.99 -8.64
CA ALA A 48 0.57 11.55 -8.67
C ALA A 48 1.42 10.93 -9.79
N SER A 49 1.34 9.61 -10.01
CA SER A 49 2.09 8.93 -11.08
C SER A 49 1.64 9.38 -12.48
N ILE A 50 0.34 9.59 -12.67
CA ILE A 50 -0.22 10.13 -13.92
C ILE A 50 0.26 11.57 -14.13
N LEU A 51 0.24 12.39 -13.08
CA LEU A 51 0.75 13.77 -13.14
C LEU A 51 2.22 13.82 -13.53
N VAL A 52 3.07 12.96 -12.95
CA VAL A 52 4.48 12.85 -13.32
C VAL A 52 4.61 12.49 -14.81
N TYR A 53 3.82 11.55 -15.30
CA TYR A 53 3.86 11.15 -16.70
C TYR A 53 3.52 12.30 -17.66
N ILE A 54 2.50 13.11 -17.34
CA ILE A 54 2.05 14.24 -18.17
C ILE A 54 3.04 15.40 -18.09
N LEU A 55 3.42 15.83 -16.87
CA LEU A 55 4.27 16.99 -16.63
C LEU A 55 5.68 16.83 -17.18
N PHE A 56 6.23 15.60 -17.13
CA PHE A 56 7.57 15.30 -17.61
C PHE A 56 7.56 14.51 -18.94
N SER A 57 6.50 14.65 -19.74
CA SER A 57 6.36 13.95 -21.02
C SER A 57 7.52 14.20 -22.00
N GLY A 58 8.13 15.40 -21.94
CA GLY A 58 9.31 15.76 -22.75
C GLY A 58 10.66 15.42 -22.13
N ASN A 59 10.71 14.86 -20.91
CA ASN A 59 11.97 14.52 -20.22
C ASN A 59 11.88 13.12 -19.60
N ASN A 60 12.40 12.12 -20.33
CA ASN A 60 12.38 10.72 -19.94
C ASN A 60 13.13 10.45 -18.62
N ILE A 61 14.22 11.17 -18.36
CA ILE A 61 15.05 10.99 -17.16
C ILE A 61 14.27 11.43 -15.91
N LEU A 62 13.67 12.62 -15.93
CA LEU A 62 12.85 13.11 -14.81
C LEU A 62 11.62 12.25 -14.59
N ARG A 63 10.96 11.82 -15.67
CA ARG A 63 9.81 10.91 -15.60
C ARG A 63 10.17 9.59 -14.90
N LEU A 64 11.35 9.04 -15.21
CA LEU A 64 11.86 7.82 -14.60
C LEU A 64 12.22 8.05 -13.13
N LEU A 65 12.96 9.11 -12.80
CA LEU A 65 13.33 9.46 -11.42
C LEU A 65 12.12 9.63 -10.50
N PHE A 66 11.13 10.43 -10.91
CA PHE A 66 9.92 10.63 -10.11
C PHE A 66 9.03 9.40 -10.08
N GLY A 67 8.99 8.60 -11.16
CA GLY A 67 8.33 7.30 -11.17
C GLY A 67 8.90 6.33 -10.14
N LEU A 68 10.23 6.22 -10.07
CA LEU A 68 10.94 5.43 -9.05
C LEU A 68 10.60 5.90 -7.63
N LEU A 69 10.60 7.22 -7.42
CA LEU A 69 10.28 7.81 -6.13
C LEU A 69 8.86 7.45 -5.68
N ILE A 70 7.88 7.51 -6.58
CA ILE A 70 6.50 7.12 -6.29
C ILE A 70 6.41 5.63 -5.91
N ILE A 71 7.14 4.76 -6.60
CA ILE A 71 7.16 3.32 -6.26
C ILE A 71 7.73 3.09 -4.87
N ILE A 72 8.87 3.72 -4.54
CA ILE A 72 9.50 3.62 -3.21
C ILE A 72 8.55 4.12 -2.12
N VAL A 73 7.95 5.30 -2.32
CA VAL A 73 6.96 5.85 -1.39
C VAL A 73 5.77 4.90 -1.23
N GLY A 74 5.31 4.27 -2.32
CA GLY A 74 4.26 3.25 -2.29
C GLY A 74 4.61 2.06 -1.41
N GLN A 75 5.84 1.54 -1.49
CA GLN A 75 6.29 0.45 -0.62
C GLN A 75 6.31 0.86 0.85
N ILE A 76 6.76 2.09 1.15
CA ILE A 76 6.76 2.64 2.51
C ILE A 76 5.32 2.72 3.06
N PHE A 77 4.37 3.21 2.26
CA PHE A 77 2.96 3.26 2.65
C PHE A 77 2.39 1.86 2.95
N ILE A 78 2.66 0.88 2.10
CA ILE A 78 2.20 -0.51 2.29
C ILE A 78 2.74 -1.06 3.63
N TRP A 79 4.03 -0.85 3.88
CA TRP A 79 4.66 -1.29 5.11
C TRP A 79 4.08 -0.64 6.37
N ILE A 80 3.95 0.69 6.37
CA ILE A 80 3.40 1.44 7.51
C ILE A 80 1.95 1.04 7.75
N MET A 81 1.13 0.95 6.70
CA MET A 81 -0.27 0.55 6.79
C MET A 81 -0.41 -0.85 7.39
N PHE A 82 0.39 -1.82 6.92
CA PHE A 82 0.40 -3.16 7.49
C PHE A 82 0.76 -3.16 8.98
N ASN A 83 1.76 -2.38 9.38
CA ASN A 83 2.19 -2.31 10.77
C ASN A 83 1.11 -1.71 11.70
N GLU A 84 0.40 -0.67 11.22
CA GLU A 84 -0.73 -0.08 11.95
C GLU A 84 -1.92 -1.04 12.04
N GLU A 85 -2.28 -1.75 10.96
CA GLU A 85 -3.31 -2.79 10.99
C GLU A 85 -2.96 -3.92 11.96
N ARG A 86 -1.71 -4.40 11.93
CA ARG A 86 -1.20 -5.42 12.84
C ARG A 86 -1.28 -4.98 14.30
N LYS A 87 -0.88 -3.74 14.60
CA LYS A 87 -0.94 -3.18 15.96
C LYS A 87 -2.39 -3.11 16.46
N LEU A 88 -3.32 -2.71 15.59
CA LEU A 88 -4.74 -2.65 15.92
C LEU A 88 -5.30 -4.03 16.23
N ILE A 89 -5.07 -5.02 15.35
CA ILE A 89 -5.56 -6.40 15.52
C ILE A 89 -5.08 -6.99 16.86
N LEU A 90 -3.78 -6.90 17.16
CA LEU A 90 -3.23 -7.44 18.41
C LEU A 90 -3.79 -6.75 19.65
N ASN A 91 -3.97 -5.42 19.59
CA ASN A 91 -4.54 -4.69 20.71
C ASN A 91 -6.02 -5.05 20.94
N THR A 92 -6.81 -5.22 19.87
CA THR A 92 -8.21 -5.65 19.97
C THR A 92 -8.32 -7.04 20.61
N ILE A 93 -7.49 -8.00 20.19
CA ILE A 93 -7.48 -9.35 20.76
C ILE A 93 -7.09 -9.32 22.25
N LYS A 94 -6.07 -8.53 22.59
CA LYS A 94 -5.62 -8.37 23.98
C LYS A 94 -6.70 -7.76 24.87
N VAL A 95 -7.41 -6.74 24.40
CA VAL A 95 -8.52 -6.09 25.12
C VAL A 95 -9.70 -7.05 25.32
N GLN A 96 -9.98 -7.90 24.33
CA GLN A 96 -11.03 -8.90 24.41
C GLN A 96 -10.71 -10.08 25.35
N LYS A 97 -9.52 -10.09 26.00
CA LYS A 97 -9.05 -11.15 26.90
C LYS A 97 -9.16 -12.55 26.29
N LEU A 98 -9.05 -12.67 24.96
CA LEU A 98 -8.91 -13.99 24.33
C LEU A 98 -7.61 -14.60 24.86
N GLY A 99 -7.69 -15.83 25.38
CA GLY A 99 -6.58 -16.50 26.05
C GLY A 99 -5.29 -16.52 25.24
N TYR A 100 -4.17 -16.73 25.95
CA TYR A 100 -2.81 -16.66 25.40
C TYR A 100 -2.61 -17.47 24.10
N GLU A 101 -3.25 -18.65 24.01
CA GLU A 101 -3.18 -19.52 22.84
C GLU A 101 -3.73 -18.85 21.57
N VAL A 102 -4.85 -18.14 21.69
CA VAL A 102 -5.45 -17.42 20.56
C VAL A 102 -4.59 -16.22 20.17
N GLU A 103 -4.08 -15.46 21.15
CA GLU A 103 -3.17 -14.35 20.86
C GLU A 103 -1.93 -14.83 20.10
N ASN A 104 -1.35 -15.97 20.50
CA ASN A 104 -0.19 -16.55 19.84
C ASN A 104 -0.51 -17.03 18.40
N HIS A 105 -1.69 -17.64 18.20
CA HIS A 105 -2.16 -18.03 16.87
C HIS A 105 -2.27 -16.82 15.93
N PHE A 106 -2.85 -15.71 16.39
CA PHE A 106 -2.89 -14.47 15.60
C PHE A 106 -1.52 -13.87 15.33
N ARG A 107 -0.60 -13.89 16.32
CA ARG A 107 0.78 -13.45 16.09
C ARG A 107 1.46 -14.28 15.01
N GLN A 108 1.27 -15.59 14.98
CA GLN A 108 1.83 -16.46 13.94
C GLN A 108 1.25 -16.12 12.56
N MET A 109 -0.08 -15.95 12.45
CA MET A 109 -0.71 -15.53 11.20
C MET A 109 -0.23 -14.16 10.71
N LEU A 110 -0.07 -13.20 11.63
CA LEU A 110 0.44 -11.86 11.32
C LEU A 110 1.91 -11.91 10.88
N ARG A 111 2.74 -12.78 11.47
CA ARG A 111 4.11 -13.01 11.00
C ARG A 111 4.15 -13.55 9.59
N LYS A 112 3.30 -14.52 9.26
CA LYS A 112 3.20 -15.04 7.88
C LYS A 112 2.84 -13.93 6.89
N LYS A 113 1.80 -13.16 7.18
CA LYS A 113 1.39 -12.01 6.34
C LYS A 113 2.48 -10.93 6.24
N GLN A 114 3.26 -10.72 7.30
CA GLN A 114 4.41 -9.81 7.28
C GLN A 114 5.49 -10.30 6.31
N THR A 115 5.82 -11.59 6.35
CA THR A 115 6.77 -12.19 5.41
C THR A 115 6.27 -12.07 3.97
N ASP A 116 5.00 -12.36 3.71
CA ASP A 116 4.41 -12.23 2.38
C ASP A 116 4.48 -10.77 1.87
N THR A 117 4.22 -9.80 2.76
CA THR A 117 4.32 -8.37 2.44
C THR A 117 5.76 -7.98 2.13
N LEU A 118 6.73 -8.48 2.91
CA LEU A 118 8.15 -8.22 2.70
C LEU A 118 8.64 -8.81 1.37
N ILE A 119 8.24 -10.04 1.04
CA ILE A 119 8.52 -10.68 -0.25
C ILE A 119 7.97 -9.83 -1.39
N GLY A 120 6.75 -9.31 -1.24
CA GLY A 120 6.16 -8.37 -2.22
C GLY A 120 7.00 -7.11 -2.41
N ILE A 121 7.43 -6.47 -1.31
CA ILE A 121 8.27 -5.25 -1.36
C ILE A 121 9.61 -5.54 -2.05
N VAL A 122 10.27 -6.64 -1.68
CA VAL A 122 11.54 -7.05 -2.29
C VAL A 122 11.36 -7.37 -3.77
N GLY A 123 10.31 -8.10 -4.14
CA GLY A 123 10.01 -8.46 -5.52
C GLY A 123 9.81 -7.22 -6.41
N ILE A 124 9.05 -6.22 -5.93
CA ILE A 124 8.89 -4.95 -6.65
C ILE A 124 10.23 -4.23 -6.77
N GLY A 125 11.05 -4.22 -5.72
CA GLY A 125 12.40 -3.65 -5.76
C GLY A 125 13.29 -4.28 -6.83
N VAL A 126 13.26 -5.60 -6.97
CA VAL A 126 14.02 -6.33 -8.00
C VAL A 126 13.54 -5.99 -9.41
N ILE A 127 12.22 -5.94 -9.64
CA ILE A 127 11.64 -5.57 -10.94
C ILE A 127 12.07 -4.15 -11.35
N VAL A 128 11.98 -3.21 -10.40
CA VAL A 128 12.40 -1.83 -10.60
C VAL A 128 13.89 -1.74 -10.93
N PHE A 129 14.73 -2.45 -10.16
CA PHE A 129 16.17 -2.48 -10.39
C PHE A 129 16.52 -3.04 -11.78
N MET A 130 15.91 -4.17 -12.18
CA MET A 130 16.09 -4.74 -13.51
C MET A 130 15.67 -3.77 -14.61
N GLY A 131 14.55 -3.06 -14.45
CA GLY A 131 14.09 -2.05 -15.40
C GLY A 131 15.09 -0.90 -15.57
N VAL A 132 15.71 -0.44 -14.49
CA VAL A 132 16.75 0.59 -14.54
C VAL A 132 18.00 0.07 -15.25
N LEU A 133 18.45 -1.15 -14.96
CA LEU A 133 19.61 -1.74 -15.63
C LEU A 133 19.40 -1.87 -17.15
N VAL A 134 18.23 -2.35 -17.59
CA VAL A 134 17.92 -2.45 -19.01
C VAL A 134 18.05 -1.08 -19.69
N ILE A 135 17.58 0.00 -19.07
CA ILE A 135 17.69 1.33 -19.65
C ILE A 135 19.15 1.81 -19.69
N LEU A 136 19.93 1.52 -18.64
CA LEU A 136 21.34 1.95 -18.55
C LEU A 136 22.30 1.19 -19.48
N PHE A 137 22.00 -0.07 -19.82
CA PHE A 137 22.87 -0.93 -20.64
C PHE A 137 22.43 -1.07 -22.10
N HIS A 138 21.31 -0.42 -22.47
CA HIS A 138 20.76 -0.47 -23.82
C HIS A 138 20.78 0.91 -24.52
N GLU A 139 21.41 1.91 -23.87
CA GLU A 139 22.10 3.06 -24.47
C GLU A 139 23.57 2.72 -24.71
#